data_AF-A0A7G1QB47-F1
#
_entry.id   AF-A0A7G1QB47-F1
#
_cell.length_a   1.000
_cell.length_b   1.000
_cell.length_c   1.000
_cell.angle_alpha   90.00
_cell.angle_beta   90.00
_cell.angle_gamma   90.00
#
_symmetry.space_group_name_H-M   'P 1'
#
loop_
_entity.id
_entity.type
_entity.pdbx_description
1 polymer ?
#
loop_
_entity_poly.entity_id
_entity_poly.type
_entity_poly.pdbx_seq_one_letter_code
_entity_poly.pdbx_strand_id
1 'polypeptide(L)'
;MIISIYRWLVTAIAVLSVLILISAVTLVDIKHQNRKQFMELQKLYKARDQLDDEWGRLLLEQSTLVRQGRIEQIAREKLEMVIPDSTQIVVMKIKKDEEKQK
;
A
#
# COMPACT_ATOMS: atom_id res chain seq x y z
N MET A 1 15.05 59.79 -32.12
CA MET A 1 14.67 59.21 -30.81
C MET A 1 13.72 58.02 -30.96
N ILE A 2 12.60 58.16 -31.67
CA ILE A 2 11.56 57.12 -31.84
C ILE A 2 12.06 55.82 -32.51
N ILE A 3 12.87 55.93 -33.57
CA ILE A 3 13.38 54.76 -34.31
C ILE A 3 14.30 53.88 -33.44
N SER A 4 15.09 54.49 -32.55
CA SER A 4 15.96 53.74 -31.63
C SER A 4 15.17 52.96 -30.58
N ILE A 5 14.07 53.55 -30.10
CA ILE A 5 13.18 52.92 -29.12
C ILE A 5 12.44 51.74 -29.73
N TYR A 6 12.00 51.89 -30.99
CA TYR A 6 11.29 50.83 -31.70
C TYR A 6 12.20 49.64 -31.98
N ARG A 7 13.47 49.91 -32.33
CA ARG A 7 14.46 48.86 -32.58
C ARG A 7 14.75 48.02 -31.33
N TRP A 8 14.82 48.64 -30.15
CA TRP A 8 14.97 47.93 -28.87
C TRP A 8 13.76 47.05 -28.52
N LEU A 9 12.56 47.55 -28.78
CA LEU A 9 11.32 46.81 -28.53
C LEU A 9 11.25 45.55 -29.41
N VAL A 10 11.57 45.67 -30.70
CA VAL A 10 11.58 44.52 -31.63
C VAL A 10 12.62 43.48 -31.22
N THR A 11 13.84 43.90 -30.82
CA THR A 11 14.85 42.96 -30.34
C THR A 11 14.42 42.23 -29.07
N ALA A 12 13.74 42.91 -28.15
CA ALA A 12 13.24 42.29 -26.93
C ALA A 12 12.17 41.22 -27.22
N ILE A 13 11.24 41.51 -28.13
CA ILE A 13 10.22 40.54 -28.57
C ILE A 13 10.89 39.33 -29.23
N ALA A 14 11.85 39.55 -30.12
CA ALA A 14 12.55 38.46 -30.80
C ALA A 14 13.26 37.52 -29.81
N VAL A 15 13.96 38.07 -28.81
CA VAL A 15 14.61 37.28 -27.75
C VAL A 15 13.59 36.50 -26.92
N LEU A 16 12.46 37.13 -26.57
CA LEU A 16 11.40 36.49 -25.80
C LEU A 16 10.74 35.35 -26.58
N SER A 17 10.50 35.52 -27.88
CA SER A 17 10.01 34.45 -28.77
C SER A 17 10.97 33.26 -28.80
N VAL A 18 12.28 33.51 -28.93
CA VAL A 18 13.29 32.44 -28.93
C VAL A 18 13.30 31.71 -27.58
N LEU A 19 13.24 32.43 -26.45
CA LEU A 19 13.18 31.83 -25.12
C LEU A 19 11.95 30.93 -24.94
N ILE A 20 10.78 31.35 -25.43
CA ILE A 20 9.56 30.54 -25.37
C ILE A 20 9.72 29.25 -26.19
N LEU A 21 10.31 29.33 -27.39
CA LEU A 21 10.56 28.15 -28.21
C LEU A 21 11.50 27.16 -27.52
N ILE A 22 12.59 27.65 -26.92
CA ILE A 22 13.53 26.83 -26.14
C ILE A 22 12.82 26.17 -24.96
N SER A 23 12.01 26.94 -24.22
CA SER A 23 11.23 26.42 -23.10
C SER A 23 10.25 25.33 -23.54
N ALA A 24 9.55 25.52 -24.66
CA ALA A 24 8.62 24.54 -25.20
C ALA A 24 9.32 23.22 -25.57
N VAL A 25 10.46 23.28 -26.27
CA VAL A 25 11.25 22.09 -26.62
C VAL A 25 11.78 21.38 -25.37
N THR A 26 12.29 22.15 -24.41
CA THR A 26 12.80 21.61 -23.13
C THR A 26 11.71 20.90 -22.35
N LEU A 27 10.49 21.46 -22.31
CA LEU A 27 9.35 20.85 -21.62
C LEU A 27 8.93 19.51 -22.26
N VAL A 28 8.99 19.42 -23.59
CA VAL A 28 8.70 18.16 -24.31
C VAL A 28 9.73 17.09 -23.94
N ASP A 29 11.01 17.44 -23.90
CA ASP A 29 12.06 16.49 -23.50
C ASP A 29 11.89 16.01 -22.05
N ILE A 30 11.66 16.95 -21.12
CA ILE A 30 11.37 16.64 -19.71
C ILE A 30 10.16 15.70 -19.59
N LYS A 31 9.08 15.96 -20.34
CA LYS A 31 7.88 15.12 -20.35
C LYS A 31 8.18 13.71 -20.84
N HIS A 32 9.01 13.57 -21.88
CA HIS A 32 9.38 12.28 -22.43
C HIS A 32 10.22 11.46 -21.43
N GLN A 33 11.20 12.09 -20.80
CA GLN A 33 12.04 11.44 -19.78
C GLN A 33 11.23 11.05 -18.54
N ASN A 34 10.32 11.92 -18.08
CA ASN A 34 9.40 11.60 -16.98
C ASN A 34 8.56 10.37 -17.28
N ARG A 35 8.03 10.24 -18.51
CA ARG A 35 7.22 9.07 -18.88
C ARG A 35 8.04 7.77 -18.82
N LYS A 36 9.31 7.80 -19.21
CA LYS A 36 10.19 6.63 -19.17
C LYS A 36 10.48 6.18 -17.74
N GLN A 37 10.85 7.10 -16.85
CA GLN A 37 11.09 6.80 -15.44
C GLN A 37 9.81 6.36 -14.72
N PHE A 38 8.66 6.96 -15.06
CA PHE A 38 7.38 6.58 -14.50
C PHE A 38 6.96 5.16 -14.92
N MET A 39 7.21 4.76 -16.17
CA MET A 39 6.91 3.39 -16.63
C MET A 39 7.72 2.32 -15.88
N GLU A 40 8.99 2.59 -15.58
CA GLU A 40 9.83 1.66 -14.81
C GLU A 40 9.33 1.50 -13.37
N LEU A 41 9.00 2.62 -12.73
CA LEU A 41 8.39 2.62 -11.41
C LEU A 41 7.05 1.86 -11.42
N GLN A 42 6.21 2.11 -12.41
CA GLN A 42 4.91 1.45 -12.55
C GLN A 42 5.04 -0.05 -12.81
N LYS A 43 6.12 -0.51 -13.47
CA LYS A 43 6.42 -1.94 -13.68
C LYS A 43 6.73 -2.65 -12.36
N LEU A 44 7.53 -2.02 -11.49
CA LEU A 44 7.85 -2.57 -10.16
C LEU A 44 6.61 -2.66 -9.28
N TYR A 45 5.78 -1.62 -9.27
CA TYR A 45 4.50 -1.65 -8.56
C TYR A 45 3.59 -2.77 -9.07
N LYS A 46 3.50 -2.95 -10.39
CA LYS A 46 2.68 -4.03 -10.97
C LYS A 46 3.18 -5.42 -10.57
N ALA A 47 4.49 -5.63 -10.52
CA ALA A 47 5.06 -6.90 -10.07
C ALA A 47 4.75 -7.16 -8.59
N ARG A 48 4.86 -6.13 -7.74
CA ARG A 48 4.49 -6.23 -6.33
C ARG A 48 3.01 -6.59 -6.15
N ASP A 49 2.12 -5.88 -6.82
CA ASP A 49 0.68 -6.10 -6.68
C ASP A 49 0.28 -7.52 -7.15
N GLN A 50 0.94 -8.05 -8.19
CA GLN A 50 0.74 -9.46 -8.61
C GLN A 50 1.15 -10.47 -7.52
N LEU A 51 2.27 -10.24 -6.83
CA LEU A 51 2.69 -11.11 -5.73
C LEU A 51 1.75 -11.00 -4.53
N ASP A 52 1.26 -9.80 -4.21
CA ASP A 52 0.32 -9.60 -3.10
C ASP A 52 -1.02 -10.32 -3.36
N ASP A 53 -1.51 -10.28 -4.60
CA ASP A 53 -2.70 -11.03 -5.02
C ASP A 53 -2.51 -12.55 -4.88
N GLU A 54 -1.36 -13.08 -5.35
CA GLU A 54 -1.02 -14.51 -5.20
C GLU A 54 -0.89 -14.91 -3.73
N TRP A 55 -0.23 -14.09 -2.92
CA TRP A 55 -0.08 -14.31 -1.49
C TRP A 55 -1.44 -14.32 -0.77
N GLY A 56 -2.32 -13.36 -1.10
CA GLY A 56 -3.68 -13.30 -0.57
C GLY A 56 -4.47 -14.56 -0.91
N ARG A 57 -4.36 -15.04 -2.15
CA ARG A 57 -4.99 -16.29 -2.57
C ARG A 57 -4.45 -17.51 -1.81
N LEU A 58 -3.12 -17.63 -1.68
CA LEU A 58 -2.49 -18.72 -0.91
C LEU A 58 -2.86 -18.66 0.57
N LEU A 59 -2.97 -17.47 1.16
CA LEU A 59 -3.37 -17.31 2.54
C LEU A 59 -4.83 -17.71 2.76
N LEU A 60 -5.72 -17.43 1.79
CA LEU A 60 -7.10 -17.92 1.82
C LEU A 60 -7.15 -19.45 1.71
N GLU A 61 -6.37 -20.04 0.81
CA GLU A 61 -6.20 -21.50 0.70
C GLU A 61 -5.69 -22.10 2.03
N GLN A 62 -4.72 -21.46 2.69
CA GLN A 62 -4.11 -21.96 3.94
C GLN A 62 -4.96 -21.69 5.19
N SER A 63 -5.68 -20.58 5.26
CA SER A 63 -6.57 -20.23 6.38
C SER A 63 -7.72 -21.23 6.55
N THR A 64 -8.09 -21.91 5.46
CA THR A 64 -9.07 -22.99 5.47
C THR A 64 -8.49 -24.26 6.11
N LEU A 65 -7.18 -24.52 5.93
CA LEU A 65 -6.51 -25.73 6.44
C LEU A 65 -5.98 -25.59 7.87
N VAL A 66 -5.53 -24.40 8.28
CA VAL A 66 -4.85 -24.19 9.57
C VAL A 66 -5.83 -24.00 10.74
N ARG A 67 -7.05 -23.53 10.49
CA ARG A 67 -7.97 -23.09 11.57
C ARG A 67 -8.84 -24.19 12.18
N GLN A 68 -9.26 -25.22 11.43
CA GLN A 68 -10.22 -26.20 11.96
C GLN A 68 -9.63 -27.59 12.25
N GLY A 69 -8.69 -28.12 11.45
CA GLY A 69 -8.20 -29.49 11.66
C GLY A 69 -7.06 -29.63 12.67
N ARG A 70 -6.10 -28.70 12.63
CA ARG A 70 -4.78 -28.93 13.26
C ARG A 70 -4.76 -28.65 14.76
N ILE A 71 -5.52 -27.67 15.23
CA ILE A 71 -5.64 -27.36 16.67
C ILE A 71 -6.43 -28.46 17.37
N GLU A 72 -7.51 -28.96 16.76
CA GLU A 72 -8.34 -30.02 17.32
C GLU A 72 -7.61 -31.36 17.38
N GLN A 73 -6.83 -31.69 16.34
CA GLN A 73 -6.02 -32.91 16.33
C GLN A 73 -4.89 -32.86 17.37
N ILE A 74 -4.17 -31.73 17.49
CA ILE A 74 -3.13 -31.57 18.51
C ILE A 74 -3.73 -31.59 19.92
N ALA A 75 -4.92 -31.01 20.14
CA ALA A 75 -5.61 -31.09 21.43
C ALA A 75 -6.09 -32.51 21.77
N ARG A 76 -6.55 -33.29 20.80
CA ARG A 76 -6.92 -34.70 21.02
C ARG A 76 -5.72 -35.61 21.24
N GLU A 77 -4.69 -35.51 20.40
CA GLU A 77 -3.55 -36.44 20.43
C GLU A 77 -2.54 -36.13 21.55
N LYS A 78 -2.27 -34.84 21.82
CA LYS A 78 -1.24 -34.43 22.79
C LYS A 78 -1.78 -34.14 24.19
N LEU A 79 -3.07 -33.80 24.31
CA LEU A 79 -3.72 -33.42 25.56
C LEU A 79 -4.87 -34.36 25.96
N GLU A 80 -5.10 -35.45 25.21
CA GLU A 80 -6.18 -36.43 25.43
C GLU A 80 -7.57 -35.78 25.63
N MET A 81 -7.81 -34.62 25.00
CA MET A 81 -9.07 -33.90 25.17
C MET A 81 -10.24 -34.62 24.49
N VAL A 82 -11.13 -35.21 25.29
CA VAL A 82 -12.47 -35.67 24.89
C VAL A 82 -13.49 -34.55 25.06
N ILE A 83 -14.51 -34.50 24.19
CA ILE A 83 -15.62 -33.55 24.30
C ILE A 83 -16.44 -33.95 25.54
N PRO A 84 -16.47 -33.13 26.61
CA PRO A 84 -17.18 -33.49 27.83
C PRO A 84 -18.70 -33.37 27.60
N ASP A 85 -19.45 -34.33 28.15
CA ASP A 85 -20.90 -34.29 28.14
C ASP A 85 -21.40 -33.10 28.98
N SER A 86 -22.59 -32.61 28.64
CA SER A 86 -23.29 -31.44 29.19
C SER A 86 -23.37 -31.35 30.72
N THR A 87 -23.05 -32.43 31.43
CA THR A 87 -23.04 -32.55 32.90
C THR A 87 -21.73 -32.11 33.57
N GLN A 88 -20.66 -31.80 32.83
CA GLN A 88 -19.34 -31.45 33.41
C GLN A 88 -18.97 -29.95 33.33
N ILE A 89 -19.89 -29.09 32.87
CA ILE A 89 -19.63 -27.65 32.73
C ILE A 89 -19.85 -26.94 34.09
N VAL A 90 -18.75 -26.62 34.78
CA VAL A 90 -18.80 -25.79 36.01
C VAL A 90 -18.53 -24.33 35.64
N VAL A 91 -19.59 -23.51 35.67
CA VAL A 91 -19.48 -22.05 35.51
C VAL A 91 -19.01 -21.44 36.84
N MET A 92 -17.72 -21.13 36.95
CA MET A 92 -17.21 -20.38 38.10
C MET A 92 -17.52 -18.90 37.94
N LYS A 93 -18.50 -18.40 38.71
CA LYS A 93 -18.70 -16.95 38.91
C LYS A 93 -17.51 -16.41 39.70
N ILE A 94 -16.73 -15.53 39.08
CA ILE A 94 -15.65 -14.82 39.77
C ILE A 94 -16.29 -13.88 40.80
N LYS A 95 -16.07 -14.17 42.08
CA LYS A 95 -16.47 -13.34 43.21
C LYS A 95 -15.56 -12.11 43.22
N LYS A 96 -16.14 -10.94 42.97
CA LYS A 96 -15.46 -9.65 43.13
C LYS A 96 -15.45 -9.35 44.63
N ASP A 97 -14.30 -9.53 45.27
CA ASP A 97 -14.14 -9.25 46.68
C ASP A 97 -14.32 -7.76 46.95
N GLU A 98 -15.20 -7.46 47.90
CA GLU A 98 -15.45 -6.11 48.40
C GLU A 98 -14.24 -5.61 49.18
N GLU A 99 -13.60 -4.55 48.68
CA GLU A 99 -12.76 -3.67 49.49
C GLU A 99 -13.62 -2.98 50.56
N LYS A 100 -13.56 -3.48 51.79
CA LYS A 100 -13.80 -2.66 52.99
C LYS A 100 -12.72 -2.93 54.02
N GLN A 101 -11.68 -2.10 54.00
CA GLN A 101 -10.92 -1.75 55.20
C GLN A 101 -10.64 -0.24 55.19
N LYS A 102 -11.50 0.52 55.86
CA LYS A 102 -11.13 1.60 56.77
C LYS A 102 -12.14 1.63 57.90
#